data_AF-A0A6N9VK41-F1
#
_entry.id   AF-A0A6N9VK41-F1
#
_cell.length_a   1.000
_cell.length_b   1.000
_cell.length_c   1.000
_cell.angle_alpha   90.00
_cell.angle_beta   90.00
_cell.angle_gamma   90.00
#
_symmetry.space_group_name_H-M   'P 1'
#
loop_
_entity.id
_entity.type
_entity.pdbx_description
1 polymer ?
#
loop_
_entity_poly.entity_id
_entity_poly.type
_entity_poly.pdbx_seq_one_letter_code
_entity_poly.pdbx_strand_id
1 'polypeptide(L)' 'VGLDSPEHDRFRKVLIPEFTVRRVRELRPAIERTVDERIDAMLAGGDTADLVNDFALPVPSLVISSLLGVPSADRDFF' A
#
# COMPACT_ATOMS: atom_id res chain seq x y z
N VAL A 1 13.99 18.48 1.75
CA VAL A 1 14.81 18.43 0.53
C VAL A 1 13.90 17.92 -0.58
N GLY A 2 13.50 18.81 -1.48
CA GLY A 2 12.64 18.49 -2.61
C GLY A 2 13.27 19.06 -3.88
N LEU A 3 12.86 18.52 -5.02
CA LEU A 3 13.19 19.11 -6.31
C LEU A 3 12.28 20.31 -6.55
N ASP A 4 12.82 21.39 -7.09
CA ASP A 4 12.04 22.53 -7.56
C ASP A 4 11.66 22.34 -9.04
N SER A 5 10.78 23.20 -9.56
CA SER A 5 10.57 23.28 -11.01
C SER A 5 11.86 23.71 -11.72
N PRO A 6 12.19 23.16 -12.90
CA PRO A 6 11.37 22.27 -13.73
C PRO A 6 11.56 20.77 -13.46
N GLU A 7 12.49 20.40 -12.57
CA GLU A 7 12.87 19.01 -12.33
C GLU A 7 11.73 18.22 -11.69
N HIS A 8 11.06 18.80 -10.69
CA HIS A 8 9.87 18.22 -10.09
C HIS A 8 8.76 17.95 -11.11
N ASP A 9 8.50 18.89 -12.01
CA ASP A 9 7.43 18.77 -13.02
C ASP A 9 7.69 17.63 -13.98
N ARG A 10 8.96 17.41 -14.34
CA ARG A 10 9.38 16.28 -15.18
C ARG A 10 9.06 14.94 -14.52
N PHE A 11 9.42 14.74 -13.25
CA PHE A 11 9.12 13.49 -12.54
C PHE A 11 7.61 13.32 -12.29
N ARG A 12 6.95 14.38 -11.83
CA ARG A 12 5.51 14.37 -11.56
C ARG A 12 4.69 13.99 -12.79
N LYS A 13 5.06 14.50 -13.97
CA LYS A 13 4.37 14.20 -15.24
C LYS A 13 4.38 12.70 -15.58
N VAL A 14 5.44 11.99 -15.25
CA VAL A 14 5.56 10.54 -15.49
C VAL A 14 4.70 9.73 -14.50
N LEU A 15 4.59 10.19 -13.25
CA LEU A 15 3.92 9.42 -12.18
C LEU A 15 2.41 9.67 -12.09
N ILE A 16 1.91 10.87 -12.42
CA ILE A 16 0.48 11.23 -12.31
C ILE A 16 -0.49 10.17 -12.87
N PRO A 17 -0.25 9.56 -14.05
CA PRO A 17 -1.18 8.58 -14.62
C PRO A 17 -1.50 7.38 -13.71
N GLU A 18 -0.54 6.95 -12.87
CA GLU A 18 -0.71 5.84 -11.93
C GLU A 18 -1.55 6.22 -10.70
N PHE A 19 -1.69 7.51 -10.41
CA PHE A 19 -2.43 8.04 -9.25
C PHE A 19 -3.77 8.70 -9.62
N THR A 20 -4.34 8.33 -10.77
CA THR A 20 -5.66 8.83 -11.18
C THR A 20 -6.80 8.19 -10.36
N VAL A 21 -7.95 8.87 -10.25
CA VAL A 21 -9.14 8.31 -9.58
C VAL A 21 -9.53 6.94 -10.15
N ARG A 22 -9.43 6.76 -11.48
CA ARG A 22 -9.70 5.48 -12.13
C ARG A 22 -8.74 4.40 -11.64
N ARG A 23 -7.43 4.67 -11.63
CA ARG A 23 -6.44 3.71 -11.13
C ARG A 23 -6.63 3.38 -9.66
N VAL A 24 -6.86 4.36 -8.81
CA VAL A 24 -7.11 4.13 -7.37
C VAL A 24 -8.36 3.26 -7.16
N ARG A 25 -9.42 3.45 -7.96
CA ARG A 25 -10.61 2.58 -7.90
C ARG A 25 -10.32 1.14 -8.32
N GLU A 26 -9.46 0.93 -9.31
CA GLU A 26 -9.04 -0.40 -9.74
C GLU A 26 -8.20 -1.14 -8.68
N LEU A 27 -7.51 -0.39 -7.80
CA LEU A 27 -6.79 -0.96 -6.65
C LEU A 27 -7.70 -1.37 -5.50
N ARG A 28 -8.93 -0.83 -5.41
CA ARG A 28 -9.83 -1.07 -4.28
C ARG A 28 -10.03 -2.55 -3.96
N PRO A 29 -10.32 -3.45 -4.91
CA PRO A 29 -10.49 -4.88 -4.60
C PRO A 29 -9.23 -5.54 -4.03
N ALA A 30 -8.03 -5.07 -4.42
CA ALA A 30 -6.79 -5.59 -3.86
C ALA A 30 -6.54 -5.08 -2.44
N ILE A 31 -6.84 -3.80 -2.18
CA ILE A 31 -6.76 -3.20 -0.84
C ILE A 31 -7.75 -3.87 0.11
N GLU A 32 -8.99 -4.11 -0.32
CA GLU A 32 -10.00 -4.82 0.46
C GLU A 32 -9.51 -6.22 0.85
N ARG A 33 -8.95 -6.99 -0.09
CA ARG A 33 -8.34 -8.29 0.23
C ARG A 33 -7.21 -8.18 1.27
N THR A 34 -6.30 -7.22 1.11
CA THR A 34 -5.23 -7.01 2.10
C THR A 34 -5.79 -6.71 3.49
N VAL A 35 -6.83 -5.86 3.57
CA VAL A 35 -7.49 -5.52 4.83
C VAL A 35 -8.17 -6.74 5.45
N ASP A 36 -8.93 -7.50 4.66
CA ASP A 36 -9.63 -8.71 5.11
C ASP A 36 -8.62 -9.74 5.67
N GLU A 37 -7.52 -10.00 4.95
CA GLU A 37 -6.48 -10.93 5.39
C GLU A 37 -5.78 -10.50 6.70
N ARG A 38 -5.65 -9.19 6.96
CA ARG A 38 -5.09 -8.69 8.22
C ARG A 38 -6.07 -8.82 9.36
N ILE A 39 -7.36 -8.56 9.11
CA ILE A 39 -8.43 -8.78 10.10
C ILE A 39 -8.52 -10.27 10.45
N ASP A 40 -8.51 -11.16 9.46
CA ASP A 40 -8.55 -12.60 9.68
C ASP A 40 -7.35 -13.09 10.51
N ALA A 41 -6.15 -12.56 10.25
CA ALA A 41 -4.95 -12.89 11.02
C ALA A 41 -5.06 -12.43 12.48
N MET A 42 -5.59 -11.23 12.73
CA MET A 42 -5.83 -10.74 14.09
C MET A 42 -6.84 -11.62 14.83
N LEU A 43 -7.96 -11.96 14.18
CA LEU A 43 -9.02 -12.80 14.77
C LEU A 43 -8.54 -14.24 15.07
N ALA A 44 -7.61 -14.77 14.27
CA ALA A 44 -6.99 -16.06 14.53
C ALA A 44 -6.01 -16.03 15.73
N GLY A 45 -5.47 -14.86 16.08
CA GLY A 45 -4.52 -14.67 17.18
C GLY A 45 -5.14 -14.58 18.57
N GLY A 46 -6.45 -14.35 18.68
CA GLY A 46 -7.18 -14.27 19.95
C GLY A 46 -8.16 -13.10 20.01
N ASP A 47 -8.50 -12.67 21.24
CA ASP A 47 -9.43 -11.58 21.53
C ASP A 47 -8.74 -10.21 21.72
N THR A 48 -7.42 -10.17 21.60
CA THR A 48 -6.60 -8.96 21.72
C THR A 48 -5.64 -8.85 20.54
N ALA A 49 -5.37 -7.61 20.11
CA ALA A 49 -4.43 -7.32 19.02
C ALA A 49 -3.84 -5.91 19.19
N ASP A 50 -2.61 -5.71 18.72
CA ASP A 50 -1.99 -4.39 18.59
C ASP A 50 -2.35 -3.82 17.22
N LEU A 51 -3.33 -2.92 17.18
CA LEU A 51 -3.81 -2.35 15.93
C LEU A 51 -2.73 -1.64 15.10
N VAL A 52 -1.66 -1.16 15.73
CA VAL A 52 -0.56 -0.51 14.99
C VAL A 52 0.27 -1.56 14.26
N ASN A 53 0.80 -2.52 15.01
CA ASN A 53 1.72 -3.53 14.48
C ASN A 53 0.99 -4.58 13.61
N ASP A 54 -0.21 -4.97 13.99
CA ASP A 54 -0.93 -6.08 13.35
C ASP A 54 -1.77 -5.62 12.15
N PHE A 55 -2.04 -4.31 12.01
CA PHE A 55 -2.93 -3.79 10.96
C PHE A 55 -2.46 -2.49 10.31
N ALA A 56 -2.31 -1.40 11.09
CA ALA A 56 -2.13 -0.06 10.52
C ALA A 56 -0.79 0.12 9.80
N LEU A 57 0.27 -0.57 10.25
CA LEU A 57 1.56 -0.64 9.55
C LEU A 57 1.54 -1.58 8.33
N PRO A 58 1.12 -2.86 8.44
CA PRO A 58 1.23 -3.79 7.32
C PRO A 58 0.30 -3.44 6.16
N VAL A 59 -0.92 -2.94 6.40
CA VAL A 59 -1.88 -2.64 5.31
C VAL A 59 -1.30 -1.66 4.27
N PRO A 60 -0.85 -0.45 4.62
CA PRO A 60 -0.28 0.47 3.63
C PRO A 60 1.04 -0.04 3.04
N SER A 61 1.89 -0.75 3.80
CA SER A 61 3.15 -1.31 3.28
C SER A 61 2.90 -2.35 2.18
N LEU A 62 1.97 -3.28 2.41
CA LEU A 62 1.59 -4.31 1.43
C LEU A 62 0.94 -3.69 0.18
N VAL A 63 0.16 -2.62 0.35
CA VAL A 63 -0.48 -1.92 -0.77
C VAL A 63 0.55 -1.17 -1.62
N ILE A 64 1.49 -0.43 -1.00
CA ILE A 64 2.50 0.33 -1.76
C ILE A 64 3.52 -0.59 -2.42
N SER A 65 3.96 -1.67 -1.75
CA SER A 65 4.88 -2.65 -2.33
C SER A 65 4.26 -3.36 -3.54
N SER A 66 2.97 -3.68 -3.47
CA SER A 66 2.21 -4.19 -4.63
C SER A 66 2.15 -3.17 -5.78
N LEU A 67 1.89 -1.89 -5.49
CA LEU A 67 1.87 -0.82 -6.50
C LEU A 67 3.23 -0.65 -7.19
N LEU A 68 4.31 -0.80 -6.44
CA LEU A 68 5.69 -0.73 -6.94
C LEU A 68 6.15 -2.01 -7.67
N GLY A 69 5.31 -3.05 -7.71
CA GLY A 69 5.61 -4.31 -8.39
C GLY A 69 6.56 -5.23 -7.61
N VAL A 70 6.69 -5.04 -6.28
CA VAL A 70 7.51 -5.90 -5.42
C VAL A 70 6.91 -7.32 -5.41
N PRO A 71 7.71 -8.37 -5.67
CA PRO A 71 7.25 -9.76 -5.58
C PRO A 71 6.71 -10.08 -4.19
N SER A 72 5.65 -10.88 -4.10
CA SER A 72 4.97 -11.16 -2.83
C SER A 72 5.90 -11.73 -1.75
N ALA A 73 6.91 -12.52 -2.13
CA ALA A 73 7.87 -13.10 -1.20
C ALA A 73 8.77 -12.06 -0.51
N ASP A 74 8.89 -10.86 -1.08
CA ASP A 74 9.75 -9.79 -0.57
C ASP A 74 8.96 -8.71 0.19
N ARG A 75 7.63 -8.81 0.26
CA ARG A 75 6.77 -7.74 0.83
C ARG A 75 6.76 -7.71 2.35
N ASP A 76 7.00 -8.84 3.02
CA ASP A 76 7.06 -8.89 4.49
C ASP A 76 8.30 -8.18 5.07
N PHE A 77 9.25 -7.83 4.20
CA PHE A 77 10.49 -7.13 4.56
C PHE A 77 10.40 -5.60 4.41
N PHE A 78 9.30 -5.10 3.85
CA PHE A 78 9.09 -3.70 3.45
C PHE A 78 8.22 -2.95 4.47
#